data_AF-A0A838HM77-F1
#
_entry.id   AF-A0A838HM77-F1
#
_cell.length_a   1.000
_cell.length_b   1.000
_cell.length_c   1.000
_cell.angle_alpha   90.00
_cell.angle_beta   90.00
_cell.angle_gamma   90.00
#
_symmetry.space_group_name_H-M   'P 1'
#
loop_
_entity.id
_entity.type
_entity.pdbx_description
1 polymer ?
#
loop_
_entity_poly.entity_id
_entity_poly.type
_entity_poly.pdbx_seq_one_letter_code
_entity_poly.pdbx_strand_id
1 'polypeptide(L)' 'MSFDLHTHTVFSDGTTSPEDNAAMAASAGLAGLAATDHDTTAGWERAAEACERHDIELVPGL' A
#
# COMPACT_ATOMS: atom_id res chain seq x y z
N MET A 1 14.86 -2.11 8.75
CA MET A 1 13.80 -2.13 7.73
C MET A 1 12.54 -1.57 8.38
N SER A 2 11.93 -0.57 7.78
CA SER A 2 10.77 0.15 8.30
C SER A 2 9.57 -0.04 7.39
N PHE A 3 8.38 -0.05 7.97
CA PHE A 3 7.11 -0.19 7.27
C PHE A 3 6.20 0.98 7.63
N ASP A 4 5.33 1.36 6.70
CA ASP A 4 4.13 2.14 7.04
C ASP A 4 2.98 1.16 7.23
N LEU A 5 2.40 1.12 8.43
CA LEU A 5 1.39 0.12 8.78
C LEU A 5 -0.04 0.66 8.73
N HIS A 6 -0.25 1.85 8.17
CA HIS A 6 -1.59 2.43 8.07
C HIS A 6 -1.68 3.38 6.88
N THR A 7 -2.07 2.85 5.71
CA THR A 7 -2.25 3.64 4.50
C THR A 7 -3.62 3.44 3.91
N HIS A 8 -4.20 4.54 3.47
CA HIS A 8 -5.48 4.58 2.76
C HIS A 8 -5.25 4.86 1.28
N THR A 9 -6.13 4.34 0.44
CA THR A 9 -6.12 4.54 -1.00
C THR A 9 -7.44 5.21 -1.43
N VAL A 10 -7.56 5.50 -2.73
CA VAL A 10 -8.82 5.94 -3.36
C VAL A 10 -10.00 4.96 -3.22
N PHE A 11 -9.77 3.74 -2.72
CA PHE A 11 -10.85 2.81 -2.40
C PHE A 11 -11.55 3.12 -1.08
N SER A 12 -11.01 4.02 -0.25
CA SER A 12 -11.68 4.56 0.93
C SER A 12 -11.60 6.10 0.98
N ASP A 13 -10.89 6.68 1.95
CA ASP A 13 -10.71 8.13 2.15
C ASP A 13 -9.31 8.64 1.79
N GLY A 14 -8.45 7.76 1.24
CA GLY A 14 -7.14 8.15 0.71
C GLY A 14 -7.24 8.92 -0.60
N THR A 15 -6.16 9.65 -0.95
CA THR A 15 -6.09 10.48 -2.15
C THR A 15 -5.24 9.88 -3.27
N THR A 16 -4.57 8.76 -2.99
CA THR A 16 -3.58 8.12 -3.85
C THR A 16 -3.99 6.71 -4.22
N SER A 17 -3.55 6.24 -5.38
CA SER A 17 -3.80 4.85 -5.79
C SER A 17 -2.92 3.86 -5.01
N PRO A 18 -3.28 2.55 -4.98
CA PRO A 18 -2.38 1.53 -4.44
C PRO A 18 -0.98 1.56 -5.06
N GLU A 19 -0.88 1.86 -6.35
CA GLU A 19 0.37 1.97 -7.09
C GLU A 19 1.20 3.17 -6.64
N ASP A 20 0.55 4.32 -6.44
CA ASP A 20 1.22 5.51 -5.92
C ASP A 20 1.75 5.26 -4.50
N ASN A 21 0.96 4.59 -3.64
CA ASN A 21 1.39 4.26 -2.28
C ASN A 21 2.63 3.37 -2.28
N ALA A 22 2.66 2.33 -3.11
CA ALA A 22 3.82 1.45 -3.23
C ALA A 22 5.06 2.19 -3.77
N ALA A 23 4.89 3.01 -4.79
CA ALA A 23 5.97 3.82 -5.35
C ALA A 23 6.54 4.81 -4.32
N MET A 24 5.67 5.49 -3.57
CA MET A 24 6.07 6.40 -2.49
C MET A 24 6.82 5.66 -1.38
N ALA A 25 6.32 4.51 -0.92
CA ALA A 25 6.97 3.71 0.12
C ALA A 25 8.37 3.24 -0.31
N ALA A 26 8.51 2.74 -1.54
CA ALA A 26 9.81 2.35 -2.08
C ALA A 26 10.76 3.56 -2.21
N SER A 27 10.26 4.71 -2.68
CA SER A 27 11.06 5.93 -2.79
C SER A 27 11.54 6.47 -1.43
N ALA A 28 10.75 6.21 -0.37
CA ALA A 28 11.09 6.55 1.01
C ALA A 28 12.04 5.53 1.67
N GLY A 29 12.44 4.46 0.98
CA GLY A 29 13.30 3.42 1.51
C GLY A 29 12.63 2.51 2.54
N LEU A 30 11.28 2.43 2.51
CA LEU A 30 10.54 1.47 3.32
C LEU A 30 10.71 0.05 2.75
N ALA A 31 10.65 -0.94 3.63
CA ALA A 31 10.63 -2.34 3.26
C ALA A 31 9.23 -2.82 2.85
N GLY A 32 8.19 -2.03 3.12
CA GLY A 32 6.81 -2.38 2.80
C GLY A 32 5.79 -1.39 3.37
N LEU A 33 4.52 -1.65 3.05
CA LEU A 33 3.38 -0.88 3.56
C LEU A 33 2.18 -1.79 3.84
N ALA A 34 1.26 -1.33 4.69
CA ALA A 34 -0.04 -1.95 4.89
C ALA A 34 -1.15 -1.22 4.14
N ALA A 35 -2.03 -1.96 3.48
CA ALA A 35 -3.26 -1.42 2.90
C ALA A 35 -4.38 -1.58 3.92
N THR A 36 -4.94 -0.47 4.43
CA THR A 36 -5.93 -0.43 5.52
C THR A 36 -7.13 0.44 5.14
N ASP A 37 -7.70 0.21 3.96
CA ASP A 37 -8.88 0.94 3.48
C ASP A 37 -10.13 0.62 4.32
N HIS A 38 -10.93 1.64 4.64
CA HIS A 38 -12.13 1.50 5.47
C HIS A 38 -13.12 0.49 4.88
N ASP A 39 -13.38 -0.59 5.64
CA ASP A 39 -14.40 -1.61 5.37
C ASP A 39 -14.30 -2.28 3.98
N THR A 40 -13.15 -2.18 3.30
CA THR A 40 -12.97 -2.74 1.96
C THR A 40 -11.57 -3.29 1.71
N THR A 41 -11.51 -4.38 0.94
CA THR A 41 -10.26 -4.97 0.44
C THR A 41 -10.07 -4.73 -1.05
N ALA A 42 -10.87 -3.86 -1.67
CA ALA A 42 -10.88 -3.62 -3.12
C ALA A 42 -9.52 -3.19 -3.70
N GLY A 43 -8.65 -2.59 -2.87
CA GLY A 43 -7.30 -2.19 -3.27
C GLY A 43 -6.22 -3.27 -3.14
N TRP A 44 -6.49 -4.41 -2.49
CA TRP A 44 -5.44 -5.37 -2.11
C TRP A 44 -4.71 -6.00 -3.30
N GLU A 45 -5.43 -6.45 -4.32
CA GLU A 45 -4.81 -7.09 -5.50
C GLU A 45 -3.87 -6.11 -6.22
N ARG A 46 -4.33 -4.87 -6.41
CA ARG A 46 -3.53 -3.78 -6.99
C ARG A 46 -2.33 -3.40 -6.12
N ALA A 47 -2.52 -3.35 -4.80
CA ALA A 47 -1.44 -3.06 -3.85
C ALA A 47 -0.38 -4.17 -3.87
N ALA A 48 -0.78 -5.44 -3.97
CA ALA A 48 0.12 -6.58 -3.98
C ALA A 48 1.00 -6.57 -5.23
N GLU A 49 0.40 -6.42 -6.41
CA GLU A 49 1.13 -6.30 -7.67
C GLU A 49 2.06 -5.07 -7.68
N ALA A 50 1.64 -3.95 -7.08
CA ALA A 50 2.45 -2.76 -7.00
C ALA A 50 3.66 -2.93 -6.07
N CYS A 51 3.46 -3.55 -4.91
CA CYS A 51 4.53 -3.86 -3.97
C CYS A 51 5.56 -4.82 -4.60
N GLU A 52 5.11 -5.85 -5.32
CA GLU A 52 5.98 -6.77 -6.07
C GLU A 52 6.83 -6.03 -7.12
N ARG A 53 6.24 -5.12 -7.90
CA ARG A 53 6.97 -4.31 -8.90
C ARG A 53 8.07 -3.43 -8.29
N HIS A 54 7.92 -3.05 -7.03
CA HIS A 54 8.85 -2.18 -6.32
C HIS A 54 9.79 -2.90 -5.36
N ASP A 55 9.74 -4.24 -5.30
CA ASP A 55 10.52 -5.08 -4.37
C ASP A 55 10.32 -4.68 -2.90
N ILE A 56 9.08 -4.37 -2.54
CA ILE A 56 8.65 -4.09 -1.15
C ILE A 56 7.50 -5.04 -0.76
N GLU A 57 7.28 -5.23 0.54
CA GLU A 57 6.28 -6.13 1.06
C GLU A 57 4.93 -5.43 1.29
N LEU A 58 3.83 -6.08 0.87
CA LEU A 58 2.49 -5.69 1.26
C LEU A 58 2.10 -6.40 2.56
N VAL A 59 1.54 -5.65 3.51
CA VAL A 59 0.84 -6.18 4.69
C VAL A 59 -0.67 -5.97 4.50
N PRO A 60 -1.46 -7.01 4.18
CA PRO A 60 -2.91 -6.85 4.06
C PRO A 60 -3.54 -6.46 5.40
N GLY A 61 -4.34 -5.40 5.40
CA GLY A 61 -5.10 -4.91 6.55
C GLY A 61 -6.49 -4.41 6.16
N LEU A 62 -7.32 -4.14 7.15
CA LEU A 62 -8.67 -3.57 7.02
C LEU A 62 -8.88 -2.58 8.17
#